data_AF-A0AB33CMS4-F1
#
_entry.id   AF-A0AB33CMS4-F1
#
_cell.length_a   1.000
_cell.length_b   1.000
_cell.length_c   1.000
_cell.angle_alpha   90.00
_cell.angle_beta   90.00
_cell.angle_gamma   90.00
#
_symmetry.space_group_name_H-M   'P 1'
#
loop_
_entity.id
_entity.type
_entity.pdbx_description
1 polymer ?
#
loop_
_entity_poly.entity_id
_entity_poly.type
_entity_poly.pdbx_seq_one_letter_code
_entity_poly.pdbx_strand_id
1 'polypeptide(L)'
;MTVTRPLPLTIELIPSSCWYKNVRSNVSAFTWDRLQASTAAASGHRCSVCGGVGPRHPVECHEVWTFDDRLRLQRLDGLVALCPDCHRVKHIGRALANGQVARPLAWYCHINRTTPAEAAAAIRAALELNAKRSSLRFQLDVMWLRRVGVDLDSVGVEVGHTPLLLDY
;
A
#
# COMPACT_ATOMS: atom_id res chain seq x y z
N MET A 1 -24.27 -14.77 -14.97
CA MET A 1 -23.59 -13.76 -14.13
C MET A 1 -22.11 -14.10 -14.15
N THR A 2 -21.29 -13.35 -14.89
CA THR A 2 -19.83 -13.52 -14.87
C THR A 2 -19.33 -12.98 -13.55
N VAL A 3 -18.80 -13.86 -12.69
CA VAL A 3 -18.06 -13.45 -11.50
C VAL A 3 -16.79 -12.78 -11.99
N THR A 4 -16.75 -11.44 -11.96
CA THR A 4 -15.56 -10.68 -12.34
C THR A 4 -14.50 -10.92 -11.27
N ARG A 5 -13.48 -11.72 -11.60
CA ARG A 5 -12.34 -11.95 -10.71
C ARG A 5 -11.65 -10.59 -10.47
N PRO A 6 -11.28 -10.24 -9.22
CA PRO A 6 -10.55 -9.02 -8.95
C PRO A 6 -9.24 -8.98 -9.75
N LEU A 7 -8.88 -7.79 -10.23
CA LEU A 7 -7.66 -7.58 -11.00
C LEU A 7 -6.42 -7.85 -10.13
N PRO A 8 -5.38 -8.50 -10.68
CA PRO A 8 -4.15 -8.77 -9.93
C PRO A 8 -3.45 -7.53 -9.39
N LEU A 9 -3.40 -6.45 -10.19
CA LEU A 9 -2.74 -5.19 -9.82
C LEU A 9 -3.78 -4.07 -9.72
N THR A 10 -4.05 -3.60 -8.52
CA THR A 10 -4.95 -2.49 -8.22
C THR A 10 -4.19 -1.16 -8.10
N ILE A 11 -4.94 -0.05 -8.17
CA ILE A 11 -4.45 1.30 -7.86
C ILE A 11 -4.99 1.68 -6.48
N GLU A 12 -4.12 2.12 -5.59
CA GLU A 12 -4.40 2.31 -4.17
C GLU A 12 -3.87 3.67 -3.73
N LEU A 13 -4.65 4.72 -4.00
CA LEU A 13 -4.33 6.06 -3.55
C LEU A 13 -4.72 6.24 -2.08
N ILE A 14 -3.78 6.78 -1.31
CA ILE A 14 -3.96 7.02 0.13
C ILE A 14 -4.63 8.38 0.35
N PRO A 15 -5.79 8.42 1.06
CA PRO A 15 -6.47 9.67 1.38
C PRO A 15 -5.58 10.65 2.14
N SER A 16 -5.76 11.95 1.93
CA SER A 16 -4.89 12.97 2.54
C SER A 16 -4.85 12.93 4.07
N SER A 17 -5.96 12.58 4.73
CA SER A 17 -6.01 12.44 6.19
C SER A 17 -5.28 11.20 6.73
N CYS A 18 -4.80 10.33 5.83
CA CYS A 18 -4.07 9.10 6.11
C CYS A 18 -2.58 9.20 5.75
N TRP A 19 -2.13 10.31 5.17
CA TRP A 19 -0.72 10.50 4.89
C TRP A 19 0.08 10.43 6.19
N TYR A 20 1.25 9.79 6.12
CA TYR A 20 2.15 9.52 7.24
C TYR A 20 1.59 8.62 8.37
N LYS A 21 0.33 8.14 8.24
CA LYS A 21 -0.25 7.10 9.10
C LYS A 21 0.05 5.71 8.54
N ASN A 22 1.18 5.15 8.94
CA ASN A 22 1.73 3.90 8.41
C ASN A 22 2.37 3.07 9.53
N VAL A 23 2.79 1.84 9.23
CA VAL A 23 3.46 0.93 10.17
C VAL A 23 4.75 1.55 10.69
N ARG A 24 5.56 2.15 9.81
CA ARG A 24 6.87 2.71 10.17
C ARG A 24 6.76 3.79 11.24
N SER A 25 5.68 4.55 11.28
CA SER A 25 5.44 5.57 12.32
C SER A 25 4.88 5.03 13.64
N ASN A 26 4.56 3.73 13.71
CA ASN A 26 3.98 3.08 14.87
C ASN A 26 4.87 1.98 15.43
N VAL A 27 6.08 1.80 14.89
CA VAL A 27 7.06 0.82 15.36
C VAL A 27 8.47 1.39 15.32
N SER A 28 9.37 0.84 16.11
CA SER A 28 10.79 1.16 16.05
C SER A 28 11.38 0.86 14.67
N ALA A 29 12.43 1.59 14.30
CA ALA A 29 13.15 1.35 13.04
C ALA A 29 13.62 -0.10 12.91
N PHE A 30 14.09 -0.70 14.02
CA PHE A 30 14.48 -2.10 14.07
C PHE A 30 13.31 -3.05 13.75
N THR A 31 12.15 -2.83 14.36
CA THR A 31 10.95 -3.64 14.06
C THR A 31 10.49 -3.44 12.62
N TRP A 32 10.54 -2.22 12.10
CA TRP A 32 10.23 -1.95 10.70
C TRP A 32 11.17 -2.71 9.75
N ASP A 33 12.48 -2.65 9.96
CA ASP A 33 13.47 -3.37 9.15
C ASP A 33 13.24 -4.89 9.21
N ARG A 34 12.93 -5.43 10.39
CA ARG A 34 12.59 -6.85 10.56
C ARG A 34 11.32 -7.23 9.78
N LEU A 35 10.27 -6.40 9.82
CA LEU A 35 9.03 -6.64 9.09
C LEU A 35 9.26 -6.62 7.58
N GLN A 36 10.03 -5.66 7.08
CA GLN A 36 10.41 -5.60 5.66
C GLN A 36 11.18 -6.84 5.22
N ALA A 37 12.20 -7.24 5.99
CA ALA A 37 13.00 -8.43 5.70
C ALA A 37 12.16 -9.71 5.71
N SER A 38 11.29 -9.87 6.71
CA SER A 38 10.38 -11.02 6.82
C SER A 38 9.39 -11.08 5.66
N THR A 39 8.84 -9.93 5.25
CA THR A 39 7.92 -9.81 4.10
C THR A 39 8.61 -10.20 2.80
N ALA A 40 9.84 -9.75 2.58
CA ALA A 40 10.63 -10.12 1.40
C ALA A 40 10.99 -11.61 1.40
N ALA A 41 11.43 -12.17 2.54
CA ALA A 41 11.79 -13.57 2.67
C ALA A 41 10.58 -14.50 2.43
N ALA A 42 9.41 -14.15 2.97
CA ALA A 42 8.18 -14.92 2.82
C ALA A 42 7.71 -15.04 1.35
N SER A 43 8.07 -14.08 0.49
CA SER A 43 7.78 -14.14 -0.95
C SER A 43 8.92 -14.71 -1.79
N GLY A 44 9.99 -15.22 -1.17
CA GLY A 44 11.20 -15.63 -1.88
C GLY A 44 11.86 -14.49 -2.65
N HIS A 45 11.76 -13.26 -2.13
CA HIS A 45 12.22 -12.01 -2.75
C HIS A 45 11.58 -11.72 -4.11
N ARG A 46 10.35 -12.18 -4.35
CA ARG A 46 9.61 -11.94 -5.60
C ARG A 46 8.33 -11.17 -5.35
N CYS A 47 7.92 -10.41 -6.36
CA CYS A 47 6.66 -9.67 -6.33
C CYS A 47 5.47 -10.63 -6.21
N SER A 48 4.60 -10.39 -5.24
CA SER A 48 3.40 -11.22 -5.02
C SER A 48 2.33 -11.04 -6.10
N VAL A 49 2.46 -10.00 -6.94
CA VAL A 49 1.54 -9.72 -8.05
C VAL A 49 2.05 -10.28 -9.38
N CYS A 50 3.31 -10.01 -9.73
CA CYS A 50 3.85 -10.36 -11.05
C CYS A 50 4.98 -11.39 -11.05
N GLY A 51 5.48 -11.81 -9.88
CA GLY A 51 6.64 -12.70 -9.74
C GLY A 51 8.00 -12.08 -10.08
N GLY A 52 8.01 -10.84 -10.60
CA GLY A 52 9.21 -10.10 -10.97
C GLY A 52 9.98 -9.50 -9.79
N VAL A 53 11.11 -8.87 -10.11
CA VAL A 53 12.03 -8.23 -9.15
C VAL A 53 12.50 -6.87 -9.66
N GLY A 54 12.90 -5.99 -8.76
CA GLY A 54 13.49 -4.69 -9.08
C GLY A 54 15.01 -4.74 -9.32
N PRO A 55 15.57 -3.69 -9.95
CA PRO A 55 16.99 -3.66 -10.33
C PRO A 55 17.95 -3.30 -9.17
N ARG A 56 17.51 -2.49 -8.19
CA ARG A 56 18.32 -2.08 -7.03
C ARG A 56 18.00 -2.89 -5.78
N HIS A 57 16.72 -3.16 -5.59
CA HIS A 57 16.18 -4.00 -4.53
C HIS A 57 15.10 -4.90 -5.16
N PRO A 58 15.08 -6.21 -4.81
CA PRO A 58 14.16 -7.14 -5.46
C PRO A 58 12.68 -6.78 -5.26
N VAL A 59 12.32 -6.39 -4.04
CA VAL A 59 10.95 -6.07 -3.64
C VAL A 59 10.92 -4.96 -2.59
N GLU A 60 9.79 -4.29 -2.48
CA GLU A 60 9.42 -3.29 -1.50
C GLU A 60 8.31 -3.86 -0.61
N CYS A 61 8.37 -3.58 0.69
CA CYS A 61 7.33 -3.95 1.62
C CYS A 61 6.17 -2.96 1.50
N HIS A 62 5.02 -3.45 1.03
CA HIS A 62 3.82 -2.68 0.82
C HIS A 62 2.77 -3.04 1.86
N GLU A 63 2.14 -2.01 2.43
CA GLU A 63 1.06 -2.17 3.40
C GLU A 63 -0.26 -2.42 2.67
N VAL A 64 -0.96 -3.46 3.08
CA VAL A 64 -2.29 -3.79 2.57
C VAL A 64 -3.32 -3.15 3.48
N TRP A 65 -4.06 -2.18 2.96
CA TRP A 65 -5.03 -1.39 3.71
C TRP A 65 -6.47 -1.74 3.33
N THR A 66 -7.34 -1.89 4.33
CA THR A 66 -8.79 -1.77 4.15
C THR A 66 -9.27 -0.45 4.71
N PHE A 67 -10.13 0.23 3.94
CA PHE A 67 -10.79 1.46 4.36
C PHE A 67 -12.27 1.20 4.61
N ASP A 68 -12.71 1.40 5.85
CA ASP A 68 -14.12 1.47 6.21
C ASP A 68 -14.57 2.93 6.20
N ASP A 69 -15.27 3.33 5.14
CA ASP A 69 -15.77 4.71 4.98
C ASP A 69 -16.83 5.08 6.04
N ARG A 70 -17.57 4.11 6.60
CA ARG A 70 -18.63 4.35 7.60
C ARG A 70 -18.04 4.60 8.98
N LEU A 71 -17.11 3.74 9.40
CA LEU A 71 -16.38 3.88 10.66
C LEU A 71 -15.26 4.92 10.55
N ARG A 72 -14.90 5.32 9.33
CA ARG A 72 -13.73 6.15 9.02
C ARG A 72 -12.46 5.52 9.60
N LEU A 73 -12.23 4.26 9.24
CA LEU A 73 -11.11 3.45 9.72
C LEU A 73 -10.19 3.05 8.56
N GLN A 74 -8.90 3.37 8.67
CA GLN A 74 -7.82 2.81 7.86
C GLN A 74 -7.23 1.65 8.65
N ARG A 75 -7.49 0.42 8.22
CA ARG A 75 -7.05 -0.79 8.91
C ARG A 75 -5.96 -1.50 8.13
N LEU A 76 -4.85 -1.80 8.80
CA LEU A 76 -3.80 -2.65 8.26
C LEU A 76 -4.30 -4.10 8.25
N ASP A 77 -4.34 -4.71 7.07
CA ASP A 77 -4.70 -6.12 6.92
C ASP A 77 -3.47 -7.00 6.66
N GLY A 78 -2.34 -6.41 6.30
CA GLY A 78 -1.05 -7.10 6.24
C GLY A 78 0.04 -6.37 5.47
N LEU A 79 1.13 -7.09 5.21
CA LEU A 79 2.26 -6.64 4.43
C LEU A 79 2.48 -7.59 3.26
N VAL A 80 2.85 -7.04 2.10
CA VAL A 80 3.10 -7.79 0.88
C VAL A 80 4.34 -7.29 0.16
N ALA A 81 5.12 -8.22 -0.40
CA ALA A 81 6.29 -7.90 -1.19
C ALA A 81 5.89 -7.57 -2.64
N LEU A 82 6.24 -6.37 -3.12
CA LEU A 82 5.98 -5.91 -4.49
C LEU A 82 7.27 -5.50 -5.19
N CYS A 83 7.43 -5.78 -6.49
CA CYS A 83 8.51 -5.15 -7.25
C CYS A 83 8.26 -3.64 -7.40
N PRO A 84 9.31 -2.82 -7.67
CA PRO A 84 9.16 -1.37 -7.78
C PRO A 84 8.16 -0.91 -8.85
N ASP A 85 8.00 -1.65 -9.95
CA ASP A 85 7.02 -1.30 -10.99
C ASP A 85 5.58 -1.56 -10.53
N CYS A 86 5.31 -2.67 -9.83
CA CYS A 86 3.98 -2.93 -9.26
C CYS A 86 3.65 -1.96 -8.12
N HIS A 87 4.63 -1.69 -7.25
CA HIS A 87 4.43 -0.74 -6.14
C HIS A 87 4.18 0.68 -6.63
N ARG A 88 4.86 1.10 -7.70
CA ARG A 88 4.60 2.39 -8.35
C ARG A 88 3.18 2.52 -8.91
N VAL A 89 2.60 1.42 -9.39
CA VAL A 89 1.21 1.40 -9.87
C VAL A 89 0.20 1.49 -8.72
N LYS A 90 0.46 0.83 -7.59
CA LYS A 90 -0.34 1.03 -6.36
C LYS A 90 -0.41 2.51 -6.01
N HIS A 91 0.74 3.18 -5.98
CA HIS A 91 0.88 4.60 -5.65
C HIS A 91 1.03 5.52 -6.87
N ILE A 92 0.21 5.33 -7.91
CA ILE A 92 0.35 6.04 -9.19
C ILE A 92 0.20 7.56 -9.09
N GLY A 93 -0.39 8.08 -8.00
CA GLY A 93 -0.63 9.51 -7.78
C GLY A 93 0.61 10.38 -7.95
N ARG A 94 1.78 9.91 -7.50
CA ARG A 94 3.05 10.65 -7.68
C ARG A 94 3.50 10.68 -9.13
N ALA A 95 3.34 9.58 -9.87
CA ALA A 95 3.67 9.54 -11.28
C ALA A 95 2.75 10.46 -12.10
N LEU A 96 1.46 10.55 -11.74
CA LEU A 96 0.52 11.49 -12.34
C LEU A 96 0.95 12.95 -12.11
N ALA A 97 1.25 13.31 -10.85
CA ALA A 97 1.66 14.67 -10.50
C ALA A 97 2.93 15.13 -11.23
N ASN A 98 3.84 14.20 -11.54
CA ASN A 98 5.10 14.48 -12.23
C ASN A 98 5.02 14.31 -13.76
N GLY A 99 3.86 13.99 -14.33
CA GLY A 99 3.72 13.71 -15.78
C GLY A 99 4.41 12.42 -16.24
N GLN A 100 4.71 11.50 -15.33
CA GLN A 100 5.47 10.26 -15.56
C GLN A 100 4.57 9.00 -15.62
N VAL A 101 3.32 9.14 -16.07
CA VAL A 101 2.30 8.06 -16.02
C VAL A 101 2.46 6.98 -17.08
N ALA A 102 3.18 7.26 -18.17
CA ALA A 102 3.27 6.34 -19.33
C ALA A 102 3.75 4.93 -18.94
N ARG A 103 4.84 4.83 -18.17
CA ARG A 103 5.39 3.54 -17.72
C ARG A 103 4.44 2.80 -16.74
N PRO A 104 3.96 3.41 -15.65
CA PRO A 104 2.97 2.77 -14.76
C PRO A 104 1.71 2.30 -15.49
N LEU A 105 1.18 3.09 -16.43
CA LEU A 105 -0.02 2.72 -17.18
C LEU A 105 0.23 1.51 -18.09
N ALA A 106 1.33 1.51 -18.84
CA ALA A 106 1.72 0.36 -19.66
C ALA A 106 1.91 -0.90 -18.81
N TRP A 107 2.51 -0.76 -17.62
CA TRP A 107 2.69 -1.87 -16.69
C TRP A 107 1.36 -2.40 -16.14
N TYR A 108 0.43 -1.52 -15.76
CA TYR A 108 -0.93 -1.89 -15.35
C TYR A 108 -1.63 -2.70 -16.45
N CYS A 109 -1.60 -2.21 -17.70
CA CYS A 109 -2.18 -2.91 -18.85
C CYS A 109 -1.59 -4.30 -19.04
N HIS A 110 -0.26 -4.42 -18.97
CA HIS A 110 0.44 -5.68 -19.15
C HIS A 110 0.04 -6.73 -18.08
N ILE A 111 0.07 -6.34 -16.80
CA ILE A 111 -0.22 -7.25 -15.69
C ILE A 111 -1.69 -7.66 -15.65
N ASN A 112 -2.59 -6.69 -15.87
CA ASN A 112 -4.03 -6.93 -15.78
C ASN A 112 -4.66 -7.42 -17.09
N ARG A 113 -3.89 -7.43 -18.20
CA ARG A 113 -4.38 -7.71 -19.56
C ARG A 113 -5.53 -6.77 -19.96
N THR A 114 -5.40 -5.49 -19.62
CA THR A 114 -6.38 -4.45 -19.94
C THR A 114 -5.88 -3.57 -21.08
N THR A 115 -6.83 -2.94 -21.77
CA THR A 115 -6.56 -1.88 -22.74
C THR A 115 -6.14 -0.58 -22.05
N PRO A 116 -5.47 0.35 -22.75
CA PRO A 116 -5.19 1.68 -22.22
C PRO A 116 -6.45 2.46 -21.78
N ALA A 117 -7.58 2.27 -22.47
CA ALA A 117 -8.85 2.91 -22.13
C ALA A 117 -9.40 2.42 -20.79
N GLU A 118 -9.35 1.11 -20.54
CA GLU A 118 -9.74 0.51 -19.25
C GLU A 118 -8.80 0.93 -18.13
N ALA A 119 -7.49 0.96 -18.37
CA ALA A 119 -6.51 1.43 -17.38
C ALA A 119 -6.73 2.91 -17.02
N ALA A 120 -7.01 3.76 -18.02
CA ALA A 120 -7.35 5.17 -17.79
C ALA A 120 -8.66 5.31 -16.98
N ALA A 121 -9.67 4.47 -17.25
CA ALA A 121 -10.90 4.43 -16.46
C ALA A 121 -10.64 4.00 -15.01
N ALA A 122 -9.78 2.99 -14.78
CA ALA A 122 -9.39 2.56 -13.44
C ALA A 122 -8.65 3.67 -12.67
N ILE A 123 -7.76 4.42 -13.34
CA ILE A 123 -7.09 5.58 -12.74
C ILE A 123 -8.11 6.65 -12.33
N ARG A 124 -9.07 7.00 -13.21
CA ARG A 124 -10.11 7.98 -12.90
C ARG A 124 -10.95 7.54 -11.69
N ALA A 125 -11.40 6.29 -11.67
CA ALA A 125 -12.16 5.74 -10.55
C ALA A 125 -11.36 5.77 -9.23
N ALA A 126 -10.06 5.46 -9.27
CA ALA A 126 -9.19 5.54 -8.10
C ALA A 126 -9.01 6.99 -7.60
N LEU A 127 -8.88 7.96 -8.52
CA LEU A 127 -8.80 9.40 -8.19
C LEU A 127 -10.10 9.92 -7.57
N GLU A 128 -11.26 9.55 -8.12
CA GLU A 128 -12.57 9.92 -7.59
C GLU A 128 -12.79 9.35 -6.18
N LEU A 129 -12.47 8.06 -5.98
CA LEU A 129 -12.53 7.43 -4.67
C LEU A 129 -11.59 8.11 -3.67
N ASN A 130 -10.37 8.44 -4.09
CA ASN A 130 -9.41 9.14 -3.27
C ASN A 130 -9.90 10.55 -2.88
N ALA A 131 -10.49 11.29 -3.82
CA ALA A 131 -11.06 12.61 -3.55
C ALA A 131 -12.19 12.53 -2.52
N LYS A 132 -13.11 11.56 -2.69
CA LYS A 132 -14.18 11.28 -1.71
C LYS A 132 -13.61 10.94 -0.34
N ARG A 133 -12.64 10.03 -0.25
CA ARG A 133 -12.06 9.63 1.04
C ARG A 133 -11.22 10.74 1.68
N SER A 134 -10.58 11.59 0.87
CA SER A 134 -9.80 12.73 1.37
C SER A 134 -10.67 13.81 2.01
N SER A 135 -11.99 13.81 1.79
CA SER A 135 -12.92 14.66 2.54
C SER A 135 -13.30 14.10 3.92
N LEU A 136 -12.82 12.90 4.26
CA LEU A 136 -13.06 12.24 5.55
C LEU A 136 -11.77 12.24 6.39
N ARG A 137 -11.94 12.21 7.71
CA ARG A 137 -10.83 12.00 8.66
C ARG A 137 -10.84 10.57 9.17
N PHE A 138 -9.84 9.80 8.77
CA PHE A 138 -9.71 8.40 9.18
C PHE A 138 -8.89 8.25 10.48
N GLN A 139 -9.33 7.31 11.31
CA GLN A 139 -8.54 6.73 12.39
C GLN A 139 -7.68 5.60 11.83
N LEU A 140 -6.52 5.35 12.47
CA LEU A 140 -5.60 4.28 12.09
C LEU A 140 -5.81 3.08 13.02
N ASP A 141 -5.87 1.89 12.44
CA ASP A 141 -5.82 0.62 13.16
C ASP A 141 -4.71 -0.24 12.56
N VAL A 142 -3.65 -0.46 13.32
CA VAL A 142 -2.52 -1.34 12.99
C VAL A 142 -2.48 -2.58 13.86
N MET A 143 -3.60 -2.95 14.51
CA MET A 143 -3.66 -4.09 15.44
C MET A 143 -3.36 -5.44 14.78
N TRP A 144 -3.36 -5.52 13.45
CA TRP A 144 -2.83 -6.66 12.72
C TRP A 144 -1.37 -6.98 13.11
N LEU A 145 -0.56 -5.99 13.45
CA LEU A 145 0.84 -6.20 13.86
C LEU A 145 0.96 -7.10 15.10
N ARG A 146 -0.02 -7.08 16.03
CA ARG A 146 -0.07 -8.01 17.16
C ARG A 146 -0.17 -9.47 16.71
N ARG A 147 -0.87 -9.74 15.60
CA ARG A 147 -1.03 -11.09 15.04
C ARG A 147 0.27 -11.64 14.47
N VAL A 148 1.20 -10.78 14.09
CA VAL A 148 2.55 -11.15 13.62
C VAL A 148 3.62 -10.95 14.69
N GLY A 149 3.22 -10.79 15.95
CA GLY A 149 4.13 -10.79 17.10
C GLY A 149 4.83 -9.45 17.37
N VAL A 150 4.22 -8.33 17.02
CA VAL A 150 4.64 -7.00 17.48
C VAL A 150 3.76 -6.60 18.65
N ASP A 151 4.37 -6.26 19.79
CA ASP A 151 3.63 -5.80 20.95
C ASP A 151 3.26 -4.32 20.79
N LEU A 152 1.98 -3.99 20.90
CA LEU A 152 1.47 -2.63 20.72
C LEU A 152 0.72 -2.18 21.98
N ASP A 153 0.77 -0.90 22.31
CA ASP A 153 -0.06 -0.28 23.33
C ASP A 153 -1.54 -0.14 22.88
N SER A 154 -2.35 0.59 23.65
CA SER A 154 -3.78 0.79 23.35
C SER A 154 -4.05 1.72 22.16
N VAL A 155 -3.08 2.52 21.75
CA VAL A 155 -3.20 3.45 20.60
C VAL A 155 -2.62 2.86 19.32
N GLY A 156 -2.05 1.65 19.39
CA GLY A 156 -1.51 0.94 18.24
C GLY A 156 -0.03 1.25 17.98
N VAL A 157 0.68 1.80 18.95
CA VAL A 157 2.11 2.09 18.87
C VAL A 157 2.89 0.98 19.57
N GLU A 158 4.04 0.57 19.00
CA GLU A 158 4.90 -0.45 19.60
C GLU A 158 5.29 -0.09 21.03
N VAL A 159 5.14 -1.04 21.95
CA VAL A 159 5.46 -0.80 23.36
C VAL A 159 6.94 -0.45 23.50
N GLY A 160 7.21 0.71 24.12
CA GLY A 160 8.58 1.21 24.28
C GLY A 160 9.13 1.98 23.08
N HIS A 161 8.38 2.11 21.98
CA HIS A 161 8.70 3.04 20.92
C HIS A 161 8.33 4.47 21.34
N THR A 162 9.30 5.38 21.28
CA THR A 162 9.07 6.82 21.44
C THR A 162 8.92 7.43 20.05
N PRO A 163 7.71 7.89 19.66
CA PRO A 163 7.51 8.53 18.36
C PRO A 163 8.40 9.76 18.24
N LEU A 164 9.25 9.79 17.22
CA LEU A 164 10.07 10.95 16.89
C LEU A 164 9.26 11.90 15.99
N LEU A 165 9.66 13.17 15.94
CA LEU A 165 9.06 14.18 15.05
C LEU A 165 9.09 13.79 13.55
N LEU A 166 9.91 12.80 13.18
CA LEU A 166 10.02 12.27 11.81
C LEU A 166 9.05 11.12 11.51
N ASP A 167 8.26 10.71 12.51
CA ASP A 167 7.26 9.64 12.40
C ASP A 167 5.86 10.21 12.04
N TYR A 168 5.73 11.51 11.73
CA TYR A 168 4.46 12.19 11.41
C TYR A 168 4.44 12.93 10.07
#